data_AF-A0A9E0ISQ8-F1
#
_entry.id   AF-A0A9E0ISQ8-F1
#
_cell.length_a   1.000
_cell.length_b   1.000
_cell.length_c   1.000
_cell.angle_alpha   90.00
_cell.angle_beta   90.00
_cell.angle_gamma   90.00
#
_symmetry.space_group_name_H-M   'P 1'
#
loop_
_entity.id
_entity.type
_entity.pdbx_description
1 polymer ?
#
loop_
_entity_poly.entity_id
_entity_poly.type
_entity_poly.pdbx_seq_one_letter_code
_entity_poly.pdbx_strand_id
1 'polypeptide(L)'
;MVARRRLSTGELAPHARVLRAEFDQRMADPRRASVGRFAWDWWHVPDQYTLLRAPAWTYFTPAAYQRFHRALVGWGRRVLGCHDVSPPWLSLYVDGCGQRLHGDLPHGPWAFVLSLTPWPARHFTGGQTLLGRDALLDYWTDFASTRAIEQPDLLERVPPRFGRLLVFDPRLPHGVDTVRGTQDPRHGRLVVNGWFVQPRPFVEGPLPIAAVAPRLAELDDVVARADVLVAGVLSLRIDIGAAGAVGQIQVLTDTTRTAAGDEAGRRRLVRALRRHVGTWRFPRRPRPSRLTLPLVFERG
;
A
#
# COMPACT_ATOMS: atom_id res chain seq x y z
N MET A 1 -6.44 -5.82 15.10
CA MET A 1 -5.17 -5.05 15.14
C MET A 1 -5.17 -4.11 13.94
N VAL A 2 -5.02 -2.80 14.14
CA VAL A 2 -5.02 -1.81 13.04
C VAL A 2 -3.66 -1.84 12.36
N ALA A 3 -3.64 -1.91 11.02
CA ALA A 3 -2.41 -1.87 10.25
C ALA A 3 -1.76 -0.48 10.33
N ARG A 4 -0.62 -0.39 11.04
CA ARG A 4 0.16 0.86 11.18
C ARG A 4 1.33 1.03 10.21
N ARG A 5 1.86 -0.09 9.70
CA ARG A 5 3.06 -0.12 8.81
C ARG A 5 2.72 -0.75 7.47
N ARG A 6 2.00 -1.87 7.52
CA ARG A 6 1.60 -2.64 6.35
C ARG A 6 0.32 -3.40 6.59
N LEU A 7 -0.28 -3.82 5.49
CA LEU A 7 -1.42 -4.72 5.42
C LEU A 7 -1.22 -5.67 4.23
N SER A 8 -1.88 -6.81 4.27
CA SER A 8 -1.82 -7.76 3.17
C SER A 8 -3.14 -8.46 2.96
N THR A 9 -3.52 -8.67 1.70
CA THR A 9 -4.73 -9.41 1.31
C THR A 9 -4.44 -10.35 0.14
N GLY A 10 -5.24 -11.41 0.02
CA GLY A 10 -5.25 -12.34 -1.12
C GLY A 10 -6.39 -12.09 -2.11
N GLU A 11 -7.22 -11.05 -1.91
CA GLU A 11 -8.40 -10.77 -2.74
C GLU A 11 -8.08 -10.60 -4.23
N LEU A 12 -6.85 -10.19 -4.57
CA LEU A 12 -6.41 -9.95 -5.94
C LEU A 12 -5.81 -11.19 -6.61
N ALA A 13 -5.78 -12.35 -5.93
CA ALA A 13 -5.21 -13.58 -6.47
C ALA A 13 -5.84 -14.06 -7.79
N PRO A 14 -7.17 -13.93 -8.03
CA PRO A 14 -7.75 -14.26 -9.34
C PRO A 14 -7.17 -13.42 -10.47
N HIS A 15 -6.94 -12.13 -10.24
CA HIS A 15 -6.32 -11.24 -11.22
C HIS A 15 -4.84 -11.58 -11.42
N ALA A 16 -4.11 -11.87 -10.35
CA ALA A 16 -2.72 -12.30 -10.42
C ALA A 16 -2.53 -13.57 -11.26
N ARG A 17 -3.46 -14.52 -11.21
CA ARG A 17 -3.45 -15.72 -12.07
C ARG A 17 -3.49 -15.38 -13.55
N VAL A 18 -4.38 -14.48 -13.96
CA VAL A 18 -4.51 -14.05 -15.36
C VAL A 18 -3.23 -13.33 -15.82
N LEU A 19 -2.75 -12.36 -15.04
CA LEU A 19 -1.53 -11.62 -15.37
C LEU A 19 -0.31 -12.53 -15.45
N ARG A 20 -0.17 -13.46 -14.49
CA ARG A 20 0.91 -14.44 -14.49
C ARG A 20 0.89 -15.34 -15.73
N ALA A 21 -0.28 -15.86 -16.08
CA ALA A 21 -0.42 -16.72 -17.26
C ALA A 21 -0.03 -16.00 -18.55
N GLU A 22 -0.42 -14.73 -18.71
CA GLU A 22 0.02 -13.92 -19.86
C GLU A 22 1.54 -13.71 -19.90
N PHE A 23 2.16 -13.44 -18.75
CA PHE A 23 3.62 -13.32 -18.66
C PHE A 23 4.32 -14.62 -19.05
N ASP A 24 3.88 -15.75 -18.48
CA ASP A 24 4.45 -17.07 -18.76
C ASP A 24 4.31 -17.43 -20.25
N GLN A 25 3.15 -17.17 -20.85
CA GLN A 25 2.92 -17.41 -22.27
C GLN A 25 3.86 -16.58 -23.16
N ARG A 26 4.06 -15.30 -22.83
CA ARG A 26 4.97 -14.41 -23.58
C ARG A 26 6.45 -14.81 -23.42
N MET A 27 6.81 -15.42 -22.29
CA MET A 27 8.18 -15.85 -21.98
C MET A 27 8.42 -17.35 -22.28
N ALA A 28 7.43 -18.09 -22.78
CA ALA A 28 7.50 -19.55 -22.93
C ALA A 28 8.57 -20.00 -23.93
N ASP A 29 8.70 -19.31 -25.07
CA ASP A 29 9.72 -19.59 -26.08
C ASP A 29 10.81 -18.49 -26.07
N PRO A 30 12.01 -18.79 -25.55
CA PRO A 30 13.08 -17.82 -25.48
C PRO A 30 13.67 -17.42 -26.84
N ARG A 31 13.37 -18.15 -27.92
CA ARG A 31 13.84 -17.84 -29.29
C ARG A 31 12.85 -17.00 -30.09
N ARG A 32 11.58 -16.93 -29.66
CA ARG A 32 10.56 -16.14 -30.34
C ARG A 32 10.71 -14.66 -30.01
N ALA A 33 10.89 -13.84 -31.05
CA ALA A 33 10.84 -12.39 -30.94
C ALA A 33 9.39 -11.91 -30.79
N SER A 34 9.15 -10.98 -29.86
CA SER A 34 7.86 -10.28 -29.73
C SER A 34 8.03 -8.94 -29.02
N VAL A 35 7.14 -7.99 -29.30
CA VAL A 35 7.16 -6.65 -28.68
C VAL A 35 7.21 -6.75 -27.15
N GLY A 36 6.45 -7.66 -26.55
CA GLY A 36 6.45 -7.86 -25.09
C GLY A 36 7.77 -8.34 -24.50
N ARG A 37 8.65 -8.98 -25.29
CA ARG A 37 9.99 -9.38 -24.83
C ARG A 37 11.02 -8.25 -24.94
N PHE A 38 10.78 -7.27 -25.82
CA PHE A 38 11.60 -6.06 -25.96
C PHE A 38 11.11 -4.89 -25.10
N ALA A 39 9.99 -5.04 -24.39
CA ALA A 39 9.38 -3.99 -23.58
C ALA A 39 10.07 -3.74 -22.21
N TRP A 40 11.17 -4.43 -21.91
CA TRP A 40 11.83 -4.38 -20.61
C TRP A 40 13.00 -3.42 -20.60
N ASP A 41 12.94 -2.46 -19.67
CA ASP A 41 14.03 -1.55 -19.34
C ASP A 41 14.92 -2.20 -18.25
N TRP A 42 16.22 -2.33 -18.53
CA TRP A 42 17.20 -2.72 -17.52
C TRP A 42 17.53 -1.49 -16.67
N TRP A 43 16.88 -1.41 -15.51
CA TRP A 43 17.01 -0.26 -14.63
C TRP A 43 18.05 -0.54 -13.56
N HIS A 44 19.25 -0.02 -13.80
CA HIS A 44 20.37 -0.08 -12.87
C HIS A 44 20.76 1.33 -12.43
N VAL A 45 20.71 1.57 -11.14
CA VAL A 45 21.33 2.74 -10.52
C VAL A 45 22.34 2.22 -9.51
N PRO A 46 23.65 2.52 -9.69
CA PRO A 46 24.70 2.09 -8.79
C PRO A 46 24.35 2.37 -7.33
N ASP A 47 24.61 1.39 -6.47
CA ASP A 47 24.35 1.44 -5.02
C ASP A 47 22.90 1.66 -4.60
N GLN A 48 21.93 1.62 -5.52
CA GLN A 48 20.51 1.79 -5.20
C GLN A 48 19.68 0.59 -5.61
N TYR A 49 19.59 0.28 -6.90
CA TYR A 49 18.72 -0.79 -7.36
C TYR A 49 19.13 -1.35 -8.72
N THR A 50 18.72 -2.59 -8.96
CA THR A 50 18.91 -3.31 -10.21
C THR A 50 17.72 -4.23 -10.43
N LEU A 51 17.00 -4.03 -11.52
CA LEU A 51 15.84 -4.83 -11.91
C LEU A 51 15.48 -4.59 -13.37
N LEU A 52 14.65 -5.49 -13.92
CA LEU A 52 13.94 -5.22 -15.17
C LEU A 52 12.57 -4.62 -14.84
N ARG A 53 12.15 -3.60 -15.60
CA ARG A 53 10.81 -3.03 -15.47
C ARG A 53 10.14 -2.79 -16.82
N ALA A 54 8.82 -2.86 -16.83
CA ALA A 54 7.99 -2.47 -17.96
C ALA A 54 6.71 -1.80 -17.43
N PRO A 55 6.09 -0.85 -18.15
CA PRO A 55 4.78 -0.35 -17.76
C PRO A 55 3.74 -1.49 -17.82
N ALA A 56 3.03 -1.74 -16.71
CA ALA A 56 2.11 -2.88 -16.65
C ALA A 56 0.95 -2.76 -17.66
N TRP A 57 0.51 -1.52 -17.93
CA TRP A 57 -0.61 -1.22 -18.82
C TRP A 57 -0.30 -1.44 -20.31
N THR A 58 0.98 -1.38 -20.70
CA THR A 58 1.42 -1.73 -22.07
C THR A 58 1.80 -3.20 -22.18
N TYR A 59 2.26 -3.81 -21.10
CA TYR A 59 2.69 -5.21 -21.11
C TYR A 59 1.51 -6.18 -21.23
N PHE A 60 0.46 -6.03 -20.41
CA PHE A 60 -0.68 -6.94 -20.38
C PHE A 60 -1.74 -6.60 -21.43
N THR A 61 -2.61 -7.56 -21.78
CA THR A 61 -3.74 -7.25 -22.66
C THR A 61 -4.63 -6.17 -22.01
N PRO A 62 -5.24 -5.26 -22.80
CA PRO A 62 -6.09 -4.20 -22.26
C PRO A 62 -7.21 -4.75 -21.37
N ALA A 63 -7.83 -5.87 -21.75
CA ALA A 63 -8.88 -6.51 -20.98
C ALA A 63 -8.38 -7.06 -19.63
N ALA A 64 -7.22 -7.71 -19.59
CA ALA A 64 -6.65 -8.22 -18.34
C ALA A 64 -6.23 -7.08 -17.41
N TYR A 65 -5.52 -6.08 -17.94
CA TYR A 65 -5.08 -4.91 -17.17
C TYR A 65 -6.27 -4.14 -16.60
N GLN A 66 -7.28 -3.81 -17.40
CA GLN A 66 -8.43 -3.03 -16.93
C GLN A 66 -9.22 -3.75 -15.83
N ARG A 67 -9.39 -5.08 -15.92
CA ARG A 67 -10.03 -5.87 -14.86
C ARG A 67 -9.23 -5.82 -13.56
N PHE A 68 -7.92 -6.03 -13.65
CA PHE A 68 -7.01 -5.91 -12.50
C PHE A 68 -7.05 -4.51 -11.89
N HIS A 69 -6.90 -3.47 -12.72
CA HIS A 69 -6.88 -2.08 -12.29
C HIS A 69 -8.17 -1.69 -11.55
N ARG A 70 -9.34 -2.01 -12.11
CA ARG A 70 -10.64 -1.76 -11.45
C ARG A 70 -10.75 -2.47 -10.10
N ALA A 71 -10.26 -3.71 -10.00
CA ALA A 71 -10.28 -4.45 -8.74
C ALA A 71 -9.34 -3.82 -7.70
N LEU A 72 -8.11 -3.45 -8.11
CA LEU A 72 -7.13 -2.80 -7.24
C LEU A 72 -7.62 -1.45 -6.73
N VAL A 73 -8.13 -0.59 -7.63
CA VAL A 73 -8.70 0.71 -7.28
C VAL A 73 -9.94 0.57 -6.41
N GLY A 74 -10.84 -0.37 -6.74
CA GLY A 74 -12.02 -0.64 -5.93
C GLY A 74 -11.66 -1.07 -4.50
N TRP A 75 -10.63 -1.91 -4.36
CA TRP A 75 -10.09 -2.29 -3.05
C TRP A 75 -9.46 -1.10 -2.33
N GLY A 76 -8.64 -0.29 -3.01
CA GLY A 76 -8.01 0.91 -2.46
C GLY A 76 -9.02 1.94 -1.95
N ARG A 77 -10.12 2.14 -2.68
CA ARG A 77 -11.23 3.02 -2.28
C ARG A 77 -11.91 2.55 -1.00
N ARG A 78 -12.22 1.25 -0.89
CA ARG A 78 -12.94 0.67 0.26
C ARG A 78 -12.09 0.49 1.52
N VAL A 79 -10.77 0.39 1.37
CA VAL A 79 -9.85 0.06 2.47
C VAL A 79 -8.99 1.26 2.87
N LEU A 80 -8.48 2.02 1.91
CA LEU A 80 -7.54 3.12 2.13
C LEU A 80 -8.18 4.50 1.96
N GLY A 81 -9.27 4.61 1.19
CA GLY A 81 -9.82 5.90 0.76
C GLY A 81 -9.03 6.55 -0.39
N CYS A 82 -8.17 5.80 -1.07
CA CYS A 82 -7.44 6.28 -2.24
C CYS A 82 -8.25 6.01 -3.50
N HIS A 83 -8.44 7.03 -4.35
CA HIS A 83 -9.35 6.93 -5.49
C HIS A 83 -8.75 6.35 -6.76
N ASP A 84 -7.42 6.29 -6.82
CA ASP A 84 -6.72 5.67 -7.93
C ASP A 84 -5.35 5.13 -7.50
N VAL A 85 -4.61 4.58 -8.45
CA VAL A 85 -3.20 4.23 -8.33
C VAL A 85 -2.36 4.99 -9.36
N SER A 86 -1.08 5.21 -9.07
CA SER A 86 -0.11 5.62 -10.08
C SER A 86 -0.06 4.60 -11.21
N PRO A 87 0.35 4.98 -12.44
CA PRO A 87 0.64 4.02 -13.50
C PRO A 87 1.55 2.88 -12.98
N PRO A 88 1.05 1.62 -12.89
CA PRO A 88 1.81 0.57 -12.23
C PRO A 88 2.97 0.07 -13.09
N TRP A 89 4.07 -0.28 -12.42
CA TRP A 89 5.19 -0.97 -13.02
C TRP A 89 5.03 -2.48 -12.88
N LEU A 90 5.38 -3.22 -13.92
CA LEU A 90 5.69 -4.64 -13.86
C LEU A 90 7.20 -4.77 -13.64
N SER A 91 7.59 -5.31 -12.50
CA SER A 91 9.00 -5.45 -12.10
C SER A 91 9.40 -6.92 -12.03
N LEU A 92 10.51 -7.26 -12.68
CA LEU A 92 11.09 -8.58 -12.73
C LEU A 92 12.51 -8.54 -12.14
N TYR A 93 12.79 -9.50 -11.26
CA TYR A 93 14.07 -9.66 -10.61
C TYR A 93 14.58 -11.07 -10.88
N VAL A 94 15.72 -11.13 -11.56
CA VAL A 94 16.52 -12.33 -11.79
C VAL A 94 17.78 -12.27 -10.94
N ASP A 95 18.69 -13.21 -11.10
CA ASP A 95 19.96 -13.27 -10.37
C ASP A 95 20.71 -11.93 -10.42
N GLY A 96 21.15 -11.45 -9.25
CA GLY A 96 21.81 -10.16 -9.06
C GLY A 96 20.87 -8.97 -8.89
N CYS A 97 19.58 -9.08 -9.24
CA CYS A 97 18.62 -8.00 -9.07
C CYS A 97 18.23 -7.79 -7.61
N GLY A 98 17.97 -6.55 -7.20
CA GLY A 98 17.56 -6.16 -5.85
C GLY A 98 17.33 -4.66 -5.71
N GLN A 99 16.94 -4.23 -4.52
CA GLN A 99 16.82 -2.81 -4.18
C GLN A 99 17.36 -2.58 -2.76
N ARG A 100 18.27 -1.62 -2.62
CA ARG A 100 18.75 -1.10 -1.34
C ARG A 100 17.63 -0.35 -0.63
N LEU A 101 17.85 -0.04 0.65
CA LEU A 101 16.87 0.68 1.46
C LEU A 101 16.66 2.11 0.93
N HIS A 102 15.41 2.48 0.70
CA HIS A 102 14.99 3.81 0.24
C HIS A 102 13.61 4.17 0.82
N GLY A 103 13.17 5.40 0.57
CA GLY A 103 11.80 5.86 0.80
C GLY A 103 11.19 6.34 -0.51
N ASP A 104 9.86 6.32 -0.58
CA ASP A 104 9.09 6.49 -1.84
C ASP A 104 8.34 7.85 -1.90
N LEU A 105 8.77 8.83 -1.11
CA LEU A 105 8.17 10.17 -1.11
C LEU A 105 8.55 10.94 -2.38
N PRO A 106 7.63 11.73 -2.99
CA PRO A 106 6.29 12.11 -2.50
C PRO A 106 5.11 11.34 -3.16
N HIS A 107 5.31 10.14 -3.73
CA HIS A 107 4.37 9.58 -4.72
C HIS A 107 2.93 9.35 -4.25
N GLY A 108 2.70 8.90 -3.01
CA GLY A 108 1.37 8.69 -2.46
C GLY A 108 1.40 8.19 -1.01
N PRO A 109 0.26 8.13 -0.31
CA PRO A 109 0.20 7.71 1.10
C PRO A 109 0.46 6.22 1.33
N TRP A 110 0.39 5.39 0.29
CA TRP A 110 0.58 3.94 0.37
C TRP A 110 1.30 3.42 -0.88
N ALA A 111 2.42 2.73 -0.68
CA ALA A 111 3.02 1.90 -1.73
C ALA A 111 2.39 0.51 -1.74
N PHE A 112 2.36 -0.14 -2.89
CA PHE A 112 1.86 -1.51 -3.02
C PHE A 112 2.74 -2.39 -3.89
N VAL A 113 2.68 -3.69 -3.60
CA VAL A 113 3.30 -4.77 -4.37
C VAL A 113 2.30 -5.92 -4.46
N LEU A 114 1.77 -6.19 -5.65
CA LEU A 114 1.04 -7.41 -5.97
C LEU A 114 2.03 -8.45 -6.51
N SER A 115 2.17 -9.58 -5.82
CA SER A 115 3.08 -10.63 -6.27
C SER A 115 2.45 -11.54 -7.34
N LEU A 116 3.20 -11.73 -8.43
CA LEU A 116 2.95 -12.75 -9.47
C LEU A 116 3.96 -13.91 -9.34
N THR A 117 4.69 -13.99 -8.23
CA THR A 117 5.76 -14.96 -8.01
C THR A 117 5.22 -16.25 -7.38
N PRO A 118 5.46 -17.45 -7.95
CA PRO A 118 5.03 -18.73 -7.40
C PRO A 118 5.98 -19.12 -6.26
N TRP A 119 5.91 -18.35 -5.16
CA TRP A 119 6.90 -18.34 -4.09
C TRP A 119 7.28 -19.70 -3.49
N PRO A 120 6.34 -20.65 -3.28
CA PRO A 120 6.69 -21.99 -2.79
C PRO A 120 7.54 -22.80 -3.77
N ALA A 121 7.37 -22.59 -5.08
CA ALA A 121 8.07 -23.30 -6.15
C ALA A 121 9.18 -22.45 -6.81
N ARG A 122 9.71 -21.46 -6.09
CA ARG A 122 10.75 -20.57 -6.62
C ARG A 122 12.09 -21.31 -6.78
N HIS A 123 12.87 -20.89 -7.78
CA HIS A 123 14.22 -21.41 -8.06
C HIS A 123 15.32 -20.46 -7.59
N PHE A 124 15.02 -19.57 -6.64
CA PHE A 124 15.94 -18.54 -6.17
C PHE A 124 15.85 -18.31 -4.66
N THR A 125 16.90 -17.71 -4.12
CA THR A 125 16.94 -17.16 -2.76
C THR A 125 16.88 -15.63 -2.81
N GLY A 126 16.53 -14.99 -1.69
CA GLY A 126 16.28 -13.55 -1.66
C GLY A 126 14.93 -13.16 -2.29
N GLY A 127 14.78 -11.89 -2.68
CA GLY A 127 13.55 -11.35 -3.28
C GLY A 127 12.43 -11.00 -2.28
N GLN A 128 12.65 -11.11 -0.97
CA GLN A 128 11.72 -10.59 0.03
C GLN A 128 11.68 -9.06 -0.03
N THR A 129 10.49 -8.47 0.18
CA THR A 129 10.40 -7.04 0.46
C THR A 129 10.91 -6.78 1.86
N LEU A 130 11.85 -5.86 2.02
CA LEU A 130 12.39 -5.39 3.29
C LEU A 130 11.59 -4.19 3.75
N LEU A 131 11.16 -4.15 5.01
CA LEU A 131 10.48 -3.00 5.61
C LEU A 131 11.10 -2.65 6.96
N GLY A 132 11.50 -1.40 7.16
CA GLY A 132 11.98 -0.86 8.43
C GLY A 132 10.96 -1.05 9.55
N ARG A 133 11.38 -1.62 10.68
CA ARG A 133 10.56 -1.75 11.89
C ARG A 133 10.44 -0.41 12.59
N ASP A 134 9.40 -0.24 13.43
CA ASP A 134 9.21 1.04 14.14
C ASP A 134 10.44 1.39 15.01
N ALA A 135 11.09 0.38 15.62
CA ALA A 135 12.34 0.56 16.39
C ALA A 135 13.51 1.13 15.57
N LEU A 136 13.53 0.96 14.24
CA LEU A 136 14.55 1.57 13.39
C LEU A 136 14.35 3.09 13.27
N LEU A 137 13.10 3.56 13.38
CA LEU A 137 12.77 4.98 13.23
C LEU A 137 13.02 5.78 14.51
N ASP A 138 13.10 5.10 15.65
CA ASP A 138 13.33 5.69 16.96
C ASP A 138 14.27 4.79 17.79
N TYR A 139 15.47 4.62 17.26
CA TYR A 139 16.43 3.62 17.75
C TYR A 139 16.91 3.88 19.19
N TRP A 140 17.14 5.15 19.55
CA TRP A 140 17.78 5.49 20.82
C TRP A 140 16.84 5.45 22.02
N THR A 141 15.52 5.55 21.81
CA THR A 141 14.54 5.57 22.90
C THR A 141 14.57 4.27 23.73
N ASP A 142 14.71 3.12 23.06
CA ASP A 142 14.74 1.79 23.70
C ASP A 142 16.11 1.10 23.61
N PHE A 143 17.19 1.85 23.30
CA PHE A 143 18.51 1.28 23.09
C PHE A 143 19.10 0.73 24.40
N ALA A 144 19.53 -0.54 24.36
CA ALA A 144 20.23 -1.20 25.46
C ALA A 144 21.65 -1.57 25.01
N SER A 145 22.67 -0.98 25.64
CA SER A 145 24.10 -1.21 25.32
C SER A 145 24.57 -2.64 25.59
N THR A 146 23.76 -3.45 26.28
CA THR A 146 24.05 -4.84 26.64
C THR A 146 23.49 -5.85 25.63
N ARG A 147 22.78 -5.39 24.58
CA ARG A 147 22.13 -6.26 23.59
C ARG A 147 22.73 -6.03 22.20
N ALA A 148 23.18 -7.13 21.56
CA ALA A 148 23.51 -7.12 20.14
C ALA A 148 22.24 -6.94 19.28
N ILE A 149 22.36 -6.21 18.17
CA ILE A 149 21.27 -5.91 17.25
C ILE A 149 21.66 -6.42 15.87
N GLU A 150 20.80 -7.26 15.30
CA GLU A 150 21.00 -7.86 13.99
C GLU A 150 19.98 -7.33 12.97
N GLN A 151 20.24 -7.56 11.68
CA GLN A 151 19.33 -7.10 10.62
C GLN A 151 17.84 -7.47 10.85
N PRO A 152 17.47 -8.68 11.33
CA PRO A 152 16.07 -9.02 11.58
C PRO A 152 15.39 -8.23 12.71
N ASP A 153 16.17 -7.66 13.64
CA ASP A 153 15.69 -6.76 14.69
C ASP A 153 15.32 -5.38 14.12
N LEU A 154 15.95 -4.99 13.02
CA LEU A 154 15.77 -3.68 12.36
C LEU A 154 14.78 -3.76 11.19
N LEU A 155 14.79 -4.86 10.45
CA LEU A 155 14.05 -5.02 9.21
C LEU A 155 13.10 -6.23 9.28
N GLU A 156 11.91 -6.05 8.72
CA GLU A 156 10.97 -7.11 8.48
C GLU A 156 11.11 -7.61 7.05
N ARG A 157 11.30 -8.93 6.89
CA ARG A 157 11.36 -9.60 5.59
C ARG A 157 9.99 -10.16 5.22
N VAL A 158 9.39 -9.63 4.16
CA VAL A 158 8.04 -10.00 3.70
C VAL A 158 8.13 -10.81 2.40
N PRO A 159 7.90 -12.14 2.43
CA PRO A 159 8.06 -13.00 1.25
C PRO A 159 6.96 -12.74 0.22
N PRO A 160 7.23 -12.45 -1.07
CA PRO A 160 6.22 -12.11 -2.09
C PRO A 160 5.38 -13.33 -2.52
N ARG A 161 4.54 -13.85 -1.62
CA ARG A 161 3.64 -14.97 -1.89
C ARG A 161 2.67 -14.65 -3.04
N PHE A 162 2.49 -15.61 -3.95
CA PHE A 162 1.65 -15.47 -5.13
C PHE A 162 0.27 -14.90 -4.82
N GLY A 163 -0.21 -13.94 -5.64
CA GLY A 163 -1.54 -13.36 -5.52
C GLY A 163 -1.75 -12.45 -4.31
N ARG A 164 -0.74 -12.29 -3.45
CA ARG A 164 -0.81 -11.42 -2.29
C ARG A 164 -0.52 -9.98 -2.71
N LEU A 165 -1.45 -9.10 -2.37
CA LEU A 165 -1.24 -7.66 -2.35
C LEU A 165 -0.63 -7.29 -1.00
N LEU A 166 0.60 -6.78 -1.01
CA LEU A 166 1.22 -6.10 0.11
C LEU A 166 1.02 -4.59 -0.09
N VAL A 167 0.53 -3.89 0.92
CA VAL A 167 0.44 -2.43 0.93
C VAL A 167 1.12 -1.92 2.20
N PHE A 168 1.95 -0.89 2.08
CA PHE A 168 2.75 -0.39 3.18
C PHE A 168 2.98 1.12 3.10
N ASP A 169 3.35 1.68 4.23
CA ASP A 169 3.68 3.09 4.38
C ASP A 169 5.01 3.40 3.65
N PRO A 170 4.99 4.21 2.57
CA PRO A 170 6.17 4.45 1.72
C PRO A 170 7.24 5.31 2.40
N ARG A 171 6.94 5.88 3.57
CA ARG A 171 7.88 6.66 4.39
C ARG A 171 8.86 5.78 5.16
N LEU A 172 8.53 4.50 5.34
CA LEU A 172 9.40 3.55 6.00
C LEU A 172 10.58 3.22 5.08
N PRO A 173 11.83 3.17 5.57
CA PRO A 173 12.94 2.62 4.80
C PRO A 173 12.60 1.20 4.33
N HIS A 174 12.68 0.94 3.03
CA HIS A 174 12.29 -0.34 2.44
C HIS A 174 13.11 -0.68 1.21
N GLY A 175 13.10 -1.96 0.81
CA GLY A 175 13.86 -2.44 -0.33
C GLY A 175 13.48 -3.87 -0.73
N VAL A 176 14.33 -4.52 -1.52
CA VAL A 176 14.15 -5.90 -1.98
C VAL A 176 15.47 -6.65 -1.82
N ASP A 177 15.45 -7.74 -1.05
CA ASP A 177 16.59 -8.64 -0.91
C ASP A 177 17.07 -9.10 -2.30
N THR A 178 18.39 -9.11 -2.50
CA THR A 178 18.99 -9.54 -3.77
C THR A 178 18.54 -10.94 -4.14
N VAL A 179 17.96 -11.09 -5.33
CA VAL A 179 17.59 -12.38 -5.92
C VAL A 179 18.86 -13.11 -6.36
N ARG A 180 19.00 -14.39 -6.00
CA ARG A 180 20.11 -15.24 -6.41
C ARG A 180 19.64 -16.62 -6.87
N GLY A 181 20.15 -17.09 -8.02
CA GLY A 181 20.01 -18.48 -8.48
C GLY A 181 19.25 -18.71 -9.78
N THR A 182 18.66 -17.70 -10.42
CA THR A 182 17.96 -17.87 -11.72
C THR A 182 18.17 -16.72 -12.67
N GLN A 183 18.54 -17.00 -13.92
CA GLN A 183 18.50 -16.07 -15.04
C GLN A 183 17.23 -16.25 -15.90
N ASP A 184 16.45 -17.33 -15.68
CA ASP A 184 15.18 -17.54 -16.40
C ASP A 184 14.12 -16.55 -15.85
N PRO A 185 13.57 -15.64 -16.69
CA PRO A 185 12.57 -14.65 -16.27
C PRO A 185 11.28 -15.30 -15.74
N ARG A 186 10.93 -16.52 -16.17
CA ARG A 186 9.75 -17.26 -15.66
C ARG A 186 9.92 -17.70 -14.22
N HIS A 187 11.16 -17.95 -13.80
CA HIS A 187 11.48 -18.37 -12.45
C HIS A 187 11.88 -17.20 -11.53
N GLY A 188 12.05 -15.99 -12.07
CA GLY A 188 12.37 -14.79 -11.30
C GLY A 188 11.24 -14.31 -10.39
N ARG A 189 11.54 -13.34 -9.52
CA ARG A 189 10.52 -12.63 -8.75
C ARG A 189 9.84 -11.63 -9.66
N LEU A 190 8.55 -11.83 -9.90
CA LEU A 190 7.70 -10.98 -10.72
C LEU A 190 6.62 -10.33 -9.85
N VAL A 191 6.49 -9.00 -9.95
CA VAL A 191 5.50 -8.22 -9.19
C VAL A 191 4.92 -7.08 -10.02
N VAL A 192 3.70 -6.66 -9.70
CA VAL A 192 3.14 -5.37 -10.12
C VAL A 192 3.20 -4.42 -8.93
N ASN A 193 3.78 -3.23 -9.09
CA ASN A 193 3.96 -2.28 -8.00
C ASN A 193 3.64 -0.83 -8.42
N GLY A 194 3.39 0.01 -7.42
CA GLY A 194 3.08 1.44 -7.59
C GLY A 194 2.57 2.03 -6.28
N TRP A 195 1.87 3.16 -6.37
CA TRP A 195 1.33 3.88 -5.22
C TRP A 195 -0.17 4.05 -5.35
N PHE A 196 -0.89 3.95 -4.23
CA PHE A 196 -2.25 4.46 -4.15
C PHE A 196 -2.18 5.98 -3.99
N VAL A 197 -3.04 6.69 -4.73
CA VAL A 197 -3.01 8.15 -4.83
C VAL A 197 -4.39 8.74 -4.63
N GLN A 198 -4.46 10.07 -4.55
CA GLN A 198 -5.70 10.84 -4.44
C GLN A 198 -6.56 10.40 -3.23
N PRO A 199 -6.04 10.51 -2.00
CA PRO A 199 -6.83 10.25 -0.80
C PRO A 199 -8.01 11.23 -0.76
N ARG A 200 -9.24 10.70 -0.82
CA ARG A 200 -10.47 11.50 -0.67
C ARG A 200 -11.64 10.61 -0.24
N PRO A 201 -12.70 11.17 0.34
CA PRO A 201 -13.83 10.38 0.82
C PRO A 201 -14.42 9.49 -0.30
N PHE A 202 -14.81 8.27 0.05
CA PHE A 202 -15.44 7.31 -0.86
C PHE A 202 -16.71 6.77 -0.24
N VAL A 203 -17.83 6.85 -0.98
CA VAL A 203 -19.14 6.44 -0.48
C VAL A 203 -19.65 5.25 -1.28
N GLU A 204 -20.02 4.19 -0.56
CA GLU A 204 -20.83 3.08 -1.07
C GLU A 204 -22.28 3.30 -0.63
N GLY A 205 -23.21 3.34 -1.59
CA GLY A 205 -24.63 3.54 -1.32
C GLY A 205 -25.17 4.90 -1.77
N PRO A 206 -26.40 5.26 -1.34
CA PRO A 206 -27.15 6.38 -1.90
C PRO A 206 -26.77 7.77 -1.33
N LEU A 207 -25.92 7.85 -0.32
CA LEU A 207 -25.46 9.14 0.21
C LEU A 207 -24.57 9.84 -0.85
N PRO A 208 -24.93 11.04 -1.33
CA PRO A 208 -24.09 11.76 -2.27
C PRO A 208 -22.84 12.29 -1.57
N ILE A 209 -21.71 12.27 -2.29
CA ILE A 209 -20.42 12.75 -1.79
C ILE A 209 -20.48 14.21 -1.31
N ALA A 210 -21.31 15.04 -1.95
CA ALA A 210 -21.51 16.44 -1.57
C ALA A 210 -22.06 16.61 -0.15
N ALA A 211 -22.78 15.63 0.39
CA ALA A 211 -23.27 15.66 1.77
C ALA A 211 -22.16 15.40 2.81
N VAL A 212 -20.98 14.95 2.37
CA VAL A 212 -19.82 14.70 3.25
C VAL A 212 -18.99 15.97 3.44
N ALA A 213 -18.88 16.83 2.43
CA ALA A 213 -17.99 18.00 2.45
C ALA A 213 -18.20 18.94 3.66
N PRO A 214 -19.43 19.33 4.04
CA PRO A 214 -19.63 20.20 5.22
C PRO A 214 -19.15 19.55 6.52
N ARG A 215 -19.21 18.22 6.61
CA ARG A 215 -18.76 17.48 7.80
C ARG A 215 -17.24 17.43 7.91
N LEU A 216 -16.53 17.43 6.78
CA LEU A 216 -15.07 17.42 6.77
C LEU A 216 -14.49 18.70 7.39
N ALA A 217 -15.08 19.85 7.09
CA ALA A 217 -14.65 21.14 7.64
C ALA A 217 -14.72 21.17 9.17
N GLU A 218 -15.64 20.43 9.78
CA GLU A 218 -15.73 20.33 11.25
C GLU A 218 -14.54 19.59 11.88
N LEU A 219 -13.78 18.81 11.10
CA LEU A 219 -12.60 18.09 11.61
C LEU A 219 -11.38 19.01 11.75
N ASP A 220 -11.33 20.12 11.03
CA ASP A 220 -10.22 21.06 11.10
C ASP A 220 -10.09 21.62 12.51
N ASP A 221 -11.21 21.95 13.16
CA ASP A 221 -11.25 22.38 14.57
C ASP A 221 -10.77 21.29 15.53
N VAL A 222 -11.09 20.02 15.26
CA VAL A 222 -10.66 18.89 16.10
C VAL A 222 -9.15 18.69 16.01
N VAL A 223 -8.59 18.85 14.81
CA VAL A 223 -7.15 18.77 14.58
C VAL A 223 -6.43 19.99 15.16
N ALA A 224 -6.96 21.20 14.98
CA ALA A 224 -6.36 22.44 15.46
C ALA A 224 -6.28 22.50 17.00
N ARG A 225 -7.23 21.90 17.71
CA ARG A 225 -7.21 21.79 19.18
C ARG A 225 -6.26 20.71 19.69
N ALA A 226 -5.68 19.91 18.81
CA ALA A 226 -4.78 18.85 19.21
C ALA A 226 -3.36 19.41 19.37
N ASP A 227 -2.90 19.44 20.61
CA ASP A 227 -1.51 19.78 20.93
C ASP A 227 -0.59 18.59 20.67
N VAL A 228 -0.49 18.17 19.39
CA VAL A 228 0.38 17.10 18.93
C VAL A 228 0.67 17.21 17.44
N LEU A 229 1.96 17.13 17.08
CA LEU A 229 2.38 17.09 15.69
C LEU A 229 2.29 15.67 15.14
N VAL A 230 1.41 15.46 14.16
CA VAL A 230 1.16 14.15 13.56
C VAL A 230 1.42 14.19 12.06
N ALA A 231 2.00 13.11 11.51
CA ALA A 231 2.14 12.92 10.08
C ALA A 231 1.64 11.53 9.65
N GLY A 232 0.98 11.43 8.50
CA GLY A 232 0.53 10.16 7.91
C GLY A 232 -0.95 10.17 7.57
N VAL A 233 -1.55 8.99 7.45
CA VAL A 233 -2.95 8.84 7.03
C VAL A 233 -3.73 7.98 8.00
N LEU A 234 -4.90 8.44 8.38
CA LEU A 234 -5.91 7.68 9.12
C LEU A 234 -7.11 7.44 8.21
N SER A 235 -7.44 6.17 7.94
CA SER A 235 -8.62 5.81 7.14
C SER A 235 -9.69 5.20 8.02
N LEU A 236 -10.87 5.83 8.04
CA LEU A 236 -12.03 5.42 8.82
C LEU A 236 -13.10 4.83 7.92
N ARG A 237 -13.74 3.75 8.34
CA ARG A 237 -15.02 3.27 7.82
C ARG A 237 -16.13 3.71 8.74
N ILE A 238 -17.15 4.33 8.16
CA ILE A 238 -18.27 4.91 8.87
C ILE A 238 -19.53 4.33 8.24
N ASP A 239 -20.27 3.50 8.98
CA ASP A 239 -21.58 3.02 8.54
C ASP A 239 -22.63 4.08 8.85
N ILE A 240 -23.47 4.39 7.87
CA ILE A 240 -24.47 5.47 7.93
C ILE A 240 -25.84 4.85 7.66
N GLY A 241 -26.73 4.88 8.65
CA GLY A 241 -28.08 4.34 8.54
C GLY A 241 -28.93 5.10 7.51
N ALA A 242 -30.04 4.49 7.07
CA ALA A 242 -30.97 5.14 6.15
C ALA A 242 -31.56 6.45 6.70
N ALA A 243 -31.73 6.55 8.02
CA ALA A 243 -32.14 7.78 8.71
C ALA A 243 -31.04 8.86 8.79
N GLY A 244 -29.83 8.57 8.29
CA GLY A 244 -28.70 9.49 8.27
C GLY A 244 -27.85 9.52 9.55
N ALA A 245 -28.19 8.72 10.56
CA ALA A 245 -27.38 8.58 11.77
C ALA A 245 -26.12 7.77 11.50
N VAL A 246 -24.99 8.22 12.04
CA VAL A 246 -23.74 7.45 12.07
C VAL A 246 -23.87 6.31 13.06
N GLY A 247 -23.53 5.10 12.61
CA GLY A 247 -23.44 3.89 13.42
C GLY A 247 -22.00 3.53 13.74
N GLN A 248 -21.57 2.35 13.30
CA GLN A 248 -20.22 1.84 13.59
C GLN A 248 -19.13 2.67 12.90
N ILE A 249 -18.08 3.00 13.67
CA ILE A 249 -16.86 3.64 13.17
C ILE A 249 -15.66 2.72 13.41
N GLN A 250 -15.09 2.21 12.32
CA GLN A 250 -13.93 1.33 12.33
C GLN A 250 -12.70 2.05 11.77
N VAL A 251 -11.55 1.92 12.43
CA VAL A 251 -10.27 2.31 11.83
C VAL A 251 -9.84 1.20 10.87
N LEU A 252 -9.71 1.51 9.59
CA LEU A 252 -9.24 0.58 8.56
C LEU A 252 -7.71 0.54 8.54
N THR A 253 -7.08 1.71 8.48
CA THR A 253 -5.63 1.87 8.48
C THR A 253 -5.23 3.11 9.26
N ASP A 254 -4.05 3.07 9.89
CA ASP A 254 -3.53 4.18 10.69
C ASP A 254 -2.00 4.28 10.54
N THR A 255 -1.53 4.99 9.53
CA THR A 255 -0.09 5.29 9.38
C THR A 255 0.33 6.52 10.17
N THR A 256 -0.54 7.11 10.98
CA THR A 256 -0.17 8.32 11.73
C THR A 256 1.00 8.03 12.68
N ARG A 257 1.98 8.94 12.64
CA ARG A 257 3.22 8.94 13.43
C ARG A 257 3.43 10.29 14.09
N THR A 258 4.11 10.29 15.22
CA THR A 258 4.51 11.45 16.01
C THR A 258 5.79 11.09 16.77
N ALA A 259 6.40 12.04 17.49
CA ALA A 259 7.54 11.75 18.37
C ALA A 259 7.11 10.82 19.53
N ALA A 260 8.01 10.00 20.08
CA ALA A 260 7.64 9.02 21.09
C ALA A 260 6.93 9.63 22.32
N GLY A 261 7.40 10.78 22.81
CA GLY A 261 6.77 11.52 23.91
C GLY A 261 5.32 11.95 23.63
N ASP A 262 4.96 12.09 22.36
CA ASP A 262 3.66 12.61 21.92
C ASP A 262 2.65 11.52 21.55
N GLU A 263 3.02 10.24 21.63
CA GLU A 263 2.16 9.12 21.22
C GLU A 263 0.83 9.10 22.00
N ALA A 264 0.84 9.52 23.27
CA ALA A 264 -0.38 9.71 24.06
C ALA A 264 -1.29 10.80 23.46
N GLY A 265 -0.69 11.92 23.00
CA GLY A 265 -1.36 13.00 22.28
C GLY A 265 -2.00 12.51 20.98
N ARG A 266 -1.23 11.80 20.14
CA ARG A 266 -1.74 11.21 18.88
C ARG A 266 -2.93 10.28 19.14
N ARG A 267 -2.86 9.42 20.15
CA ARG A 267 -3.98 8.53 20.54
C ARG A 267 -5.20 9.32 21.04
N ARG A 268 -5.02 10.45 21.72
CA ARG A 268 -6.12 11.36 22.09
C ARG A 268 -6.75 11.98 20.84
N LEU A 269 -5.95 12.47 19.89
CA LEU A 269 -6.43 13.01 18.62
C LEU A 269 -7.27 11.98 17.84
N VAL A 270 -6.76 10.76 17.62
CA VAL A 270 -7.51 9.71 16.91
C VAL A 270 -8.85 9.39 17.60
N ARG A 271 -8.88 9.37 18.95
CA ARG A 271 -10.12 9.19 19.72
C ARG A 271 -11.06 10.38 19.59
N ALA A 272 -10.54 11.61 19.58
CA ALA A 272 -11.34 12.83 19.40
C ALA A 272 -12.00 12.85 18.02
N LEU A 273 -11.24 12.58 16.95
CA LEU A 273 -11.75 12.47 15.58
C LEU A 273 -12.87 11.43 15.49
N ARG A 274 -12.66 10.23 16.02
CA ARG A 274 -13.69 9.17 16.01
C ARG A 274 -14.96 9.56 16.78
N ARG A 275 -14.82 10.22 17.94
CA ARG A 275 -15.98 10.70 18.71
C ARG A 275 -16.75 11.77 17.94
N HIS A 276 -16.04 12.73 17.35
CA HIS A 276 -16.64 13.81 16.55
C HIS A 276 -17.38 13.25 15.33
N VAL A 277 -16.74 12.36 14.57
CA VAL A 277 -17.40 11.67 13.45
C VAL A 277 -18.67 10.93 13.88
N GLY A 278 -18.72 10.40 15.11
CA GLY A 278 -19.89 9.74 15.67
C GLY A 278 -21.08 10.65 15.93
N THR A 279 -20.86 11.97 16.07
CA THR A 279 -21.95 12.95 16.26
C THR A 279 -22.56 13.39 14.94
N TRP A 280 -21.91 13.11 13.81
CA TRP A 280 -22.39 13.51 12.50
C TRP A 280 -23.79 12.97 12.20
N ARG A 281 -24.53 13.77 11.42
CA ARG A 281 -25.84 13.43 10.88
C ARG A 281 -25.88 13.79 9.40
N PHE A 282 -26.44 12.89 8.61
CA PHE A 282 -26.58 13.05 7.17
C PHE A 282 -28.06 13.12 6.78
N PRO A 283 -28.39 13.63 5.58
CA PRO A 283 -29.75 13.57 5.07
C PRO A 283 -30.26 12.13 4.97
N ARG A 284 -31.56 11.92 5.21
CA ARG A 284 -32.21 10.61 5.04
C ARG A 284 -32.05 10.11 3.60
N ARG A 285 -31.82 8.81 3.45
CA ARG A 285 -31.64 8.10 2.17
C ARG A 285 -32.48 6.82 2.14
N PRO A 286 -32.81 6.28 0.95
CA PRO A 286 -33.67 5.10 0.82
C PRO A 286 -33.05 3.81 1.42
N ARG A 287 -31.72 3.76 1.53
CA ARG A 287 -30.98 2.64 2.12
C ARG A 287 -29.71 3.12 2.82
N PRO A 288 -29.07 2.29 3.67
CA PRO A 288 -27.81 2.64 4.31
C PRO A 288 -26.69 2.92 3.31
N SER A 289 -25.72 3.70 3.78
CA SER A 289 -24.47 4.02 3.10
C SER A 289 -23.28 3.65 3.96
N ARG A 290 -22.12 3.47 3.32
CA ARG A 290 -20.84 3.30 3.98
C ARG A 290 -19.87 4.32 3.43
N LEU A 291 -19.23 5.07 4.31
CA LEU A 291 -18.22 6.06 3.97
C LEU A 291 -16.84 5.53 4.37
N THR A 292 -15.89 5.55 3.44
CA THR A 292 -14.46 5.44 3.72
C THR A 292 -13.86 6.84 3.69
N LEU A 293 -13.36 7.30 4.82
CA LEU A 293 -12.84 8.65 5.03
C LEU A 293 -11.33 8.59 5.31
N PRO A 294 -10.47 8.97 4.35
CA PRO A 294 -9.05 9.20 4.61
C PRO A 294 -8.84 10.61 5.18
N LEU A 295 -8.07 10.70 6.27
CA LEU A 295 -7.59 11.94 6.87
C LEU A 295 -6.07 11.96 6.71
N VAL A 296 -5.56 12.96 5.99
CA VAL A 296 -4.12 13.11 5.70
C VAL A 296 -3.56 14.19 6.61
N PHE A 297 -2.47 13.86 7.29
CA PHE A 297 -1.73 14.76 8.17
C PHE A 297 -0.35 14.96 7.56
N GLU A 298 -0.07 16.17 7.10
CA GLU A 298 1.21 16.55 6.52
C GLU A 298 2.07 17.24 7.58
N ARG A 299 3.39 17.02 7.52
CA ARG A 299 4.38 17.83 8.24
C ARG A 299 5.07 18.71 7.20
N GLY A 300 4.85 20.02 7.30
CA GLY A 300 5.68 21.03 6.65
C GLY A 300 6.88 21.37 7.52
#